data_AF-A0A345Y3M0-F1
#
_entry.id   AF-A0A345Y3M0-F1
#
_cell.length_a   1.000
_cell.length_b   1.000
_cell.length_c   1.000
_cell.angle_alpha   90.00
_cell.angle_beta   90.00
_cell.angle_gamma   90.00
#
_symmetry.space_group_name_H-M   'P 1'
#
loop_
_entity.id
_entity.type
_entity.pdbx_description
1 polymer ?
#
loop_
_entity_poly.entity_id
_entity_poly.type
_entity_poly.pdbx_seq_one_letter_code
_entity_poly.pdbx_strand_id
1 'polypeptide(L)'
;MSYETECKKCHAKVIVTEHPMGVPGGQDKEQGYCPACGELVAEFMSDGFIRTALAPSKMRELKYTICRDRHGHPLVMLNSPLGNGQEIVPDSLRRLAAALVVIAGEAEAKDMGNGYMPASKSTEF
;
A
#
# COMPACT_ATOMS: atom_id res chain seq x y z
N MET A 1 15.43 -9.59 16.92
CA MET A 1 14.70 -10.17 15.75
C MET A 1 13.90 -9.08 15.02
N SER A 2 13.52 -9.24 13.74
CA SER A 2 12.59 -8.33 13.05
C SER A 2 11.66 -9.08 12.10
N TYR A 3 10.36 -8.77 12.11
CA TYR A 3 9.38 -9.36 11.20
C TYR A 3 8.22 -8.40 10.88
N GLU A 4 7.52 -8.66 9.79
CA GLU A 4 6.32 -7.94 9.39
C GLU A 4 5.05 -8.67 9.84
N THR A 5 4.05 -7.91 10.30
CA THR A 5 2.72 -8.41 10.66
C THR A 5 1.65 -7.41 10.23
N GLU A 6 0.40 -7.82 10.26
CA GLU A 6 -0.75 -6.96 9.95
C GLU A 6 -1.61 -6.76 11.20
N CYS A 7 -2.02 -5.52 11.46
CA CYS A 7 -2.92 -5.22 12.56
C CYS A 7 -4.34 -5.74 12.26
N LYS A 8 -4.87 -6.62 13.12
CA LYS A 8 -6.21 -7.20 12.95
C LYS A 8 -7.37 -6.20 12.98
N LYS A 9 -7.16 -5.01 13.54
CA LYS A 9 -8.20 -3.98 13.71
C LYS A 9 -8.23 -2.96 12.57
N CYS A 10 -7.06 -2.44 12.17
CA CYS A 10 -6.98 -1.40 11.14
C CYS A 10 -6.30 -1.85 9.85
N HIS A 11 -5.89 -3.12 9.75
CA HIS A 11 -5.21 -3.70 8.59
C HIS A 11 -3.90 -3.02 8.18
N ALA A 12 -3.35 -2.17 9.06
CA ALA A 12 -2.06 -1.56 8.82
C ALA A 12 -0.95 -2.61 8.88
N LYS A 13 -0.04 -2.58 7.90
CA LYS A 13 1.20 -3.35 7.95
C LYS A 13 2.15 -2.73 8.98
N VAL A 14 2.64 -3.55 9.90
CA VAL A 14 3.50 -3.14 11.01
C VAL A 14 4.77 -3.98 10.97
N ILE A 15 5.92 -3.31 11.11
CA ILE A 15 7.20 -3.95 11.37
C ILE A 15 7.38 -4.00 12.89
N VAL A 16 7.70 -5.19 13.39
CA VAL A 16 8.05 -5.45 14.78
C VAL A 16 9.55 -5.74 14.84
N THR A 17 10.28 -4.96 15.62
CA THR A 17 11.72 -5.10 15.80
C THR A 17 12.03 -5.22 17.28
N GLU A 18 12.72 -6.30 17.64
CA GLU A 18 13.28 -6.50 18.98
C GLU A 18 14.70 -5.95 19.03
N HIS A 19 14.95 -5.13 20.04
CA HIS A 19 16.26 -4.59 20.39
C HIS A 19 16.75 -5.27 21.68
N PRO A 20 17.70 -6.22 21.58
CA PRO A 20 18.23 -6.92 22.75
C PRO A 20 19.06 -5.96 23.61
N MET A 21 18.95 -6.08 24.94
CA MET A 21 19.69 -5.24 25.89
C MET A 21 20.96 -5.92 26.44
N GLY A 22 21.20 -7.19 26.09
CA GLY A 22 22.42 -7.92 26.47
C GLY A 22 22.57 -8.19 27.97
N VAL A 23 21.48 -8.05 28.73
CA VAL A 23 21.44 -8.33 30.17
C VAL A 23 20.85 -9.72 30.41
N PRO A 24 21.44 -10.54 31.30
CA PRO A 24 20.86 -11.83 31.69
C PRO A 24 19.62 -11.59 32.56
N GLY A 25 18.46 -11.42 31.92
CA GLY A 25 17.21 -11.18 32.63
C GLY A 25 16.13 -10.60 31.73
N GLY A 26 15.26 -11.46 31.22
CA GLY A 26 14.00 -11.11 30.57
C GLY A 26 13.04 -12.26 30.77
N GLN A 27 12.33 -12.30 31.91
CA GLN A 27 11.30 -13.31 32.19
C GLN A 27 9.89 -12.82 31.86
N ASP A 28 9.76 -11.56 31.46
CA ASP A 28 8.48 -10.93 31.17
C ASP A 28 8.18 -10.93 29.67
N LYS A 29 6.88 -11.01 29.35
CA LYS A 29 6.42 -10.87 27.97
C LYS A 29 6.41 -9.40 27.60
N GLU A 30 7.07 -9.06 26.51
CA GLU A 30 7.01 -7.74 25.93
C GLU A 30 5.82 -7.63 24.97
N GLN A 31 5.18 -6.46 24.98
CA GLN A 31 3.98 -6.19 24.19
C GLN A 31 4.24 -5.07 23.18
N GLY A 32 3.94 -5.35 21.91
CA GLY A 32 4.01 -4.39 20.82
C GLY A 32 2.62 -3.95 20.38
N TYR A 33 2.39 -2.64 20.33
CA TYR A 33 1.11 -2.04 19.95
C TYR A 33 1.16 -1.42 18.56
N CYS A 34 0.05 -1.46 17.82
CA CYS A 34 -0.06 -0.85 16.51
C CYS A 34 0.09 0.68 16.61
N PRO A 35 1.03 1.31 15.90
CA PRO A 35 1.20 2.76 15.96
C PRO A 35 0.01 3.57 15.42
N ALA A 36 -0.84 2.97 14.58
CA ALA A 36 -1.99 3.64 13.97
C ALA A 36 -3.25 3.61 14.85
N CYS A 37 -3.51 2.52 15.58
CA CYS A 37 -4.78 2.34 16.30
C CYS A 37 -4.65 1.84 17.74
N GLY A 38 -3.44 1.59 18.23
CA GLY A 38 -3.17 1.14 19.59
C GLY A 38 -3.53 -0.32 19.88
N GLU A 39 -3.94 -1.11 18.88
CA GLU A 39 -4.26 -2.54 19.07
C GLU A 39 -2.99 -3.36 19.33
N LEU A 40 -3.07 -4.41 20.17
CA LEU A 40 -1.96 -5.33 20.40
C LEU A 40 -1.64 -6.13 19.12
N VAL A 41 -0.39 -6.08 18.64
CA VAL A 41 0.04 -6.73 17.38
C VAL A 41 1.19 -7.72 17.56
N ALA A 42 1.88 -7.67 18.69
CA ALA A 42 2.95 -8.60 19.03
C ALA A 42 2.98 -8.84 20.54
N GLU A 43 3.17 -10.10 20.94
CA GLU A 43 3.45 -10.48 22.32
C GLU A 43 4.41 -11.68 22.30
N PHE A 44 5.63 -11.49 22.78
CA PHE A 44 6.60 -12.59 22.89
C PHE A 44 7.63 -12.31 24.00
N MET A 45 8.28 -13.37 24.48
CA MET A 45 9.37 -13.26 25.44
C MET A 45 10.59 -12.64 24.77
N SER A 46 11.14 -11.59 25.36
CA SER A 46 12.32 -10.89 24.86
C SER A 46 13.27 -10.56 26.03
N ASP A 47 14.57 -10.50 25.74
CA ASP A 47 15.62 -10.04 26.65
C ASP A 47 15.94 -8.54 26.47
N GLY A 48 15.05 -7.82 25.80
CA GLY A 48 15.17 -6.41 25.50
C GLY A 48 13.81 -5.76 25.36
N PHE A 49 13.67 -4.80 24.44
CA PHE A 49 12.41 -4.11 24.20
C PHE A 49 11.92 -4.30 22.76
N ILE A 50 10.59 -4.35 22.61
CA ILE A 50 9.93 -4.42 21.31
C ILE A 50 9.60 -3.01 20.83
N ARG A 51 10.01 -2.71 19.59
CA ARG A 51 9.59 -1.52 18.86
C ARG A 51 8.65 -1.91 17.73
N THR A 52 7.51 -1.25 17.67
CA THR A 52 6.58 -1.34 16.54
C THR A 52 6.65 -0.08 15.70
N ALA A 53 6.66 -0.25 14.37
CA ALA A 53 6.61 0.86 13.42
C ALA A 53 5.69 0.48 12.25
N LEU A 54 5.07 1.47 11.60
CA LEU A 54 4.35 1.19 10.37
C LEU A 54 5.34 0.72 9.30
N ALA A 55 5.01 -0.38 8.64
CA ALA A 55 5.78 -0.83 7.50
C ALA A 55 5.73 0.28 6.44
N PRO A 56 6.86 0.59 5.76
CA PRO A 56 6.84 1.56 4.70
C PRO A 56 5.89 1.06 3.61
N SER A 57 4.74 1.72 3.50
CA SER A 57 3.93 1.62 2.30
C SER A 57 4.84 2.07 1.17
N LYS A 58 5.28 1.15 0.29
CA LYS A 58 5.99 1.52 -0.94
C LYS A 58 5.09 2.52 -1.67
N MET A 59 5.36 3.82 -1.50
CA MET A 59 4.70 4.85 -2.28
C MET A 59 5.04 4.54 -3.73
N ARG A 60 4.03 4.09 -4.47
CA ARG A 60 4.17 3.92 -5.92
C ARG A 60 4.11 5.31 -6.51
N GLU A 61 5.24 5.78 -7.00
CA GLU A 61 5.34 7.07 -7.67
C GLU A 61 4.72 6.97 -9.08
N LEU A 62 3.80 7.89 -9.41
CA LEU A 62 3.26 8.02 -10.76
C LEU A 62 4.12 9.02 -11.55
N LYS A 63 4.97 8.49 -12.43
CA LYS A 63 5.78 9.31 -13.35
C LYS A 63 5.00 9.60 -14.64
N TYR A 64 5.10 10.83 -15.15
CA TYR A 64 4.48 11.25 -16.39
C TYR A 64 5.36 12.25 -17.17
N THR A 65 5.11 12.35 -18.47
CA THR A 65 5.70 13.37 -19.36
C THR A 65 4.58 14.11 -20.06
N ILE A 66 4.71 15.43 -20.21
CA ILE A 66 3.85 16.25 -21.07
C ILE A 66 4.57 16.46 -22.40
N CYS A 67 3.95 16.07 -23.50
CA CYS A 67 4.48 16.24 -24.85
C CYS A 67 3.44 16.92 -25.76
N ARG A 68 3.81 17.14 -27.02
CA ARG A 68 2.92 17.67 -28.06
C ARG A 68 3.04 16.82 -29.32
N ASP A 69 1.94 16.70 -30.04
CA ASP A 69 1.95 16.06 -31.37
C ASP A 69 2.58 16.98 -32.44
N ARG A 70 2.68 16.47 -33.67
CA ARG A 70 3.17 17.23 -34.84
C ARG A 70 2.31 18.45 -35.22
N HIS A 71 1.09 18.54 -34.70
CA HIS A 71 0.14 19.63 -34.91
C HIS A 71 0.11 20.61 -33.73
N GLY A 72 0.90 20.35 -32.67
CA GLY A 72 1.00 21.19 -31.47
C GLY A 72 -0.04 20.88 -30.37
N HIS A 73 -0.86 19.83 -30.52
CA HIS A 73 -1.83 19.43 -29.51
C HIS A 73 -1.15 18.80 -28.29
N PRO A 74 -1.62 19.09 -27.07
CA PRO A 74 -1.04 18.53 -25.85
C PRO A 74 -1.32 17.03 -25.74
N LEU A 75 -0.31 16.30 -25.29
CA LEU A 75 -0.35 14.87 -25.00
C LEU A 75 0.29 14.60 -23.63
N VAL A 76 -0.13 13.51 -23.00
CA VAL A 76 0.41 13.03 -21.73
C VAL A 76 0.85 11.58 -21.90
N MET A 77 2.05 11.27 -21.45
CA MET A 77 2.58 9.91 -21.42
C MET A 77 2.77 9.46 -19.97
N LEU A 78 2.19 8.32 -19.59
CA LEU A 78 2.34 7.73 -18.27
C LEU A 78 3.55 6.79 -18.28
N ASN A 79 4.59 7.12 -17.51
CA ASN A 79 5.89 6.43 -17.45
C ASN A 79 6.03 5.51 -16.22
N SER A 80 4.91 4.99 -15.72
CA SER A 80 4.84 4.22 -14.48
C SER A 80 4.25 2.83 -14.74
N PRO A 81 4.16 1.93 -13.75
CA PRO A 81 3.54 0.61 -13.94
C PRO A 81 2.08 0.65 -14.42
N LEU A 82 1.43 1.81 -14.34
CA LEU A 82 0.06 2.04 -14.82
C LEU A 82 0.00 2.50 -16.28
N GLY A 83 1.14 2.69 -16.95
CA GLY A 83 1.21 3.17 -18.32
C GLY A 83 2.29 2.45 -19.14
N ASN A 84 1.93 2.04 -20.35
CA ASN A 84 2.86 1.38 -21.27
C ASN A 84 3.62 2.39 -22.15
N GLY A 85 3.84 3.63 -21.67
CA GLY A 85 4.41 4.71 -22.48
C GLY A 85 3.49 5.18 -23.62
N GLN A 86 2.20 4.88 -23.55
CA GLN A 86 1.24 5.34 -24.55
C GLN A 86 0.96 6.84 -24.37
N GLU A 87 0.92 7.57 -25.48
CA GLU A 87 0.48 8.95 -25.51
C GLU A 87 -1.04 9.03 -25.40
N ILE A 88 -1.52 9.83 -24.45
CA ILE A 88 -2.93 9.99 -24.12
C ILE A 88 -3.28 11.47 -24.25
N VAL A 89 -4.34 11.77 -24.99
CA VAL A 89 -4.88 13.14 -25.04
C VAL A 89 -5.50 13.51 -23.68
N PRO A 90 -5.47 14.79 -23.28
CA PRO A 90 -5.97 15.22 -21.97
C PRO A 90 -7.40 14.75 -21.65
N ASP A 91 -8.29 14.73 -22.63
CA ASP A 91 -9.67 14.28 -22.42
C ASP A 91 -9.76 12.78 -22.11
N SER A 92 -9.01 11.94 -22.83
CA SER A 92 -8.92 10.50 -22.54
C SER A 92 -8.28 10.24 -21.17
N LEU A 93 -7.29 11.05 -20.75
CA LEU A 93 -6.70 10.94 -19.41
C LEU A 93 -7.71 11.26 -18.32
N ARG A 94 -8.56 12.28 -18.52
CA ARG A 94 -9.65 12.61 -17.58
C ARG A 94 -10.68 11.48 -17.48
N ARG A 95 -11.04 10.86 -18.60
CA ARG A 95 -11.97 9.71 -18.61
C ARG A 95 -11.38 8.48 -17.93
N LEU A 96 -10.09 8.20 -18.18
CA LEU A 96 -9.35 7.16 -17.47
C LEU A 96 -9.37 7.41 -15.96
N ALA A 97 -9.09 8.64 -15.52
CA ALA A 97 -9.13 9.00 -14.11
C ALA A 97 -10.52 8.77 -13.49
N ALA A 98 -11.60 9.14 -14.19
CA ALA A 98 -12.96 8.88 -13.75
C ALA A 98 -13.25 7.37 -13.63
N ALA A 99 -12.84 6.57 -14.62
CA ALA A 99 -13.00 5.12 -14.58
C ALA A 99 -12.24 4.48 -13.40
N LEU A 100 -11.02 4.93 -13.13
CA LEU A 100 -10.22 4.46 -11.99
C LEU A 100 -10.90 4.76 -10.64
N VAL A 101 -11.53 5.92 -10.49
CA VAL A 101 -12.29 6.27 -9.27
C VAL A 101 -13.49 5.33 -9.07
N VAL A 102 -14.22 5.02 -10.14
CA VAL A 102 -15.35 4.07 -10.08
C VAL A 102 -14.86 2.68 -9.69
N ILE A 103 -13.77 2.20 -10.30
CA ILE A 103 -13.17 0.90 -9.98
C ILE A 103 -12.72 0.85 -8.52
N ALA A 104 -12.12 1.92 -8.00
CA ALA A 104 -11.73 1.99 -6.60
C ALA A 104 -12.95 1.88 -5.66
N GLY A 105 -14.03 2.60 -5.97
CA GLY A 105 -15.28 2.49 -5.21
C GLY A 105 -15.88 1.08 -5.24
N GLU A 106 -15.85 0.40 -6.40
CA GLU A 106 -16.27 -1.00 -6.48
C GLU A 106 -15.40 -1.95 -5.64
N ALA A 107 -14.09 -1.69 -5.60
CA ALA A 107 -13.15 -2.51 -4.84
C ALA A 107 -13.38 -2.35 -3.32
N GLU A 108 -13.66 -1.14 -2.86
CA GLU A 108 -14.00 -0.86 -1.45
C GLU A 108 -15.35 -1.44 -1.04
N ALA A 109 -16.35 -1.42 -1.93
CA ALA A 109 -17.69 -1.91 -1.64
C ALA A 109 -17.80 -3.44 -1.60
N LYS A 110 -16.84 -4.17 -2.18
CA LYS A 110 -16.86 -5.64 -2.21
C LYS A 110 -16.05 -6.21 -1.05
N ASP A 111 -16.74 -6.88 -0.14
CA ASP A 111 -16.11 -7.78 0.83
C ASP A 111 -15.65 -9.06 0.11
N MET A 112 -14.42 -9.02 -0.41
CA MET A 112 -13.80 -10.14 -1.10
C MET A 112 -12.85 -10.84 -0.12
N GLY A 113 -13.36 -11.87 0.56
CA GLY A 113 -12.56 -12.69 1.48
C GLY A 113 -11.25 -13.20 0.85
N ASN A 114 -10.28 -13.52 1.71
CA ASN A 114 -8.91 -13.87 1.30
C ASN A 114 -8.86 -14.91 0.17
N GLY A 115 -8.19 -14.56 -0.94
CA GLY A 115 -7.93 -15.47 -2.06
C GLY A 115 -9.04 -15.54 -3.12
N TYR A 116 -10.11 -14.77 -2.99
CA TYR A 116 -11.14 -14.70 -4.04
C TYR A 116 -10.68 -13.82 -5.21
N MET A 117 -10.55 -14.42 -6.39
CA MET A 117 -10.17 -13.73 -7.63
C MET A 117 -11.35 -13.79 -8.61
N PRO A 118 -12.23 -12.76 -8.65
CA PRO A 118 -13.38 -12.77 -9.54
C PRO A 118 -12.97 -12.68 -11.01
N ALA A 119 -13.88 -13.06 -11.91
CA ALA A 119 -13.70 -12.93 -13.35
C ALA A 119 -13.34 -11.48 -13.74
N SER A 120 -12.42 -11.33 -14.69
CA SER A 120 -12.01 -10.03 -15.20
C SER A 120 -13.19 -9.29 -15.84
N LYS A 121 -13.29 -8.00 -15.56
CA LYS A 121 -14.22 -7.08 -16.22
C LYS A 121 -13.43 -6.03 -17.00
N SER A 122 -13.98 -5.61 -18.13
CA SER A 122 -13.48 -4.47 -18.91
C SER A 122 -14.46 -3.31 -18.81
N THR A 123 -13.93 -2.08 -18.73
CA THR A 123 -14.70 -0.85 -18.84
C THR A 123 -14.05 0.04 -19.87
N GLU A 124 -14.85 0.67 -20.73
CA GLU A 124 -14.38 1.62 -21.73
C GLU A 124 -14.28 3.03 -21.12
N PHE A 125 -13.39 3.86 -21.67
CA PHE A 125 -13.21 5.27 -21.32
C PHE A 125 -12.82 6.10 -22.54
#